data_AF-A0A377GFR5-F1
#
_entry.id   AF-A0A377GFR5-F1
#
_cell.length_a   1.000
_cell.length_b   1.000
_cell.length_c   1.000
_cell.angle_alpha   90.00
_cell.angle_beta   90.00
_cell.angle_gamma   90.00
#
_symmetry.space_group_name_H-M   'P 1'
#
loop_
_entity.id
_entity.type
_entity.pdbx_description
1 polymer ?
#
loop_
_entity_poly.entity_id
_entity_poly.type
_entity_poly.pdbx_seq_one_letter_code
_entity_poly.pdbx_strand_id
1 'polypeptide(L)'
;MRELFEKPTLASDVTTSMTHADICTCSMCMKSKLPTEVASRHLHSLQATMVDRRNPDKPGSKPLMKAVEAHAILKAGTEINMLEATGISKYDIPDPGCVVQITSPQELTIKATWKNKNQECAQSGRDANVFGGLGVLAIPSDVQLVNIPKMNARAVPRGFLAKYGAELIPLEQSFILDAVNEPSLENLYLVEYQWDADYIQDYVMKRTGGGGLFVETHPFPHVFTPLSPKCSGALILGVEKAGGEFDFAAFEIPFGYTMTIGSNVIHGDSFFVGPYAIALTETELADSVILKQDTPQRTPQKVVQTPAKTYTIGLYDDAKVHNQDFFQKRLSFFKRLPKEVLTEVRHLSTESQTAFDQQFGLVPYSS
;
A
#
# COMPACT_ATOMS: atom_id res chain seq x y z
N MET A 1 -65.88 20.34 32.84
CA MET A 1 -65.20 20.25 31.53
C MET A 1 -63.71 20.43 31.79
N ARG A 2 -62.94 19.35 31.69
CA ARG A 2 -61.47 19.34 31.86
C ARG A 2 -60.88 19.54 30.47
N GLU A 3 -60.15 20.62 30.25
CA GLU A 3 -59.33 20.82 29.06
C GLU A 3 -58.09 19.93 29.14
N LEU A 4 -57.94 19.09 28.12
CA LEU A 4 -56.82 18.18 27.93
C LEU A 4 -55.66 18.96 27.32
N PHE A 5 -54.55 19.04 28.05
CA PHE A 5 -53.25 19.43 27.52
C PHE A 5 -52.72 18.28 26.64
N GLU A 6 -52.80 18.43 25.32
CA GLU A 6 -52.04 17.60 24.38
C GLU A 6 -50.57 18.05 24.37
N LYS A 7 -49.68 17.13 24.75
CA LYS A 7 -48.24 17.27 24.53
C LYS A 7 -47.95 17.10 23.04
N PRO A 8 -47.08 17.93 22.43
CA PRO A 8 -46.58 17.66 21.09
C PRO A 8 -45.65 16.44 21.17
N THR A 9 -46.06 15.35 20.55
CA THR A 9 -45.23 14.20 20.22
C THR A 9 -44.11 14.67 19.30
N LEU A 10 -42.86 14.63 19.79
CA LEU A 10 -41.69 14.69 18.91
C LEU A 10 -41.83 13.61 17.85
N ALA A 11 -41.77 14.01 16.59
CA ALA A 11 -41.62 13.10 15.46
C ALA A 11 -40.41 12.22 15.74
N SER A 12 -40.66 10.92 15.91
CA SER A 12 -39.61 9.92 15.94
C SER A 12 -38.85 9.99 14.61
N ASP A 13 -37.55 10.26 14.70
CA ASP A 13 -36.61 10.07 13.61
C ASP A 13 -36.87 8.70 12.98
N VAL A 14 -37.30 8.72 11.72
CA VAL A 14 -37.30 7.53 10.87
C VAL A 14 -35.84 7.27 10.56
N THR A 15 -35.14 6.56 11.45
CA THR A 15 -33.94 5.84 11.07
C THR A 15 -34.37 4.77 10.08
N THR A 16 -34.29 5.09 8.79
CA THR A 16 -34.25 4.08 7.73
C THR A 16 -33.10 3.15 8.07
N SER A 17 -33.42 1.99 8.65
CA SER A 17 -32.50 0.87 8.82
C SER A 17 -31.97 0.53 7.44
N MET A 18 -30.80 1.05 7.08
CA MET A 18 -30.13 0.69 5.84
C MET A 18 -29.79 -0.79 5.95
N THR A 19 -30.51 -1.62 5.20
CA THR A 19 -30.21 -3.04 5.13
C THR A 19 -28.98 -3.19 4.26
N HIS A 20 -27.98 -3.88 4.79
CA HIS A 20 -26.79 -4.28 4.05
C HIS A 20 -26.92 -5.75 3.67
N ALA A 21 -26.65 -6.08 2.41
CA ALA A 21 -26.71 -7.43 1.90
C ALA A 21 -25.29 -7.97 1.66
N ASP A 22 -25.05 -9.22 2.04
CA ASP A 22 -23.83 -9.94 1.70
C ASP A 22 -23.71 -10.08 0.17
N ILE A 23 -22.48 -10.03 -0.32
CA ILE A 23 -22.13 -10.21 -1.73
C ILE A 23 -21.56 -11.61 -1.89
N CYS A 24 -22.23 -12.46 -2.67
CA CYS A 24 -21.90 -13.89 -2.79
C CYS A 24 -21.62 -14.31 -4.23
N THR A 25 -20.64 -15.19 -4.40
CA THR A 25 -20.43 -16.02 -5.60
C THR A 25 -20.92 -17.45 -5.33
N CYS A 26 -20.69 -18.38 -6.26
CA CYS A 26 -21.02 -19.79 -6.06
C CYS A 26 -20.17 -20.47 -4.97
N SER A 27 -19.03 -19.89 -4.59
CA SER A 27 -18.04 -20.52 -3.71
C SER A 27 -17.77 -19.75 -2.42
N MET A 28 -18.11 -18.46 -2.34
CA MET A 28 -17.84 -17.63 -1.18
C MET A 28 -18.79 -16.42 -1.06
N CYS A 29 -18.88 -15.85 0.13
CA CYS A 29 -19.53 -14.57 0.39
C CYS A 29 -18.56 -13.62 1.09
N MET A 30 -18.71 -12.33 0.82
CA MET A 30 -18.13 -11.22 1.58
C MET A 30 -19.25 -10.33 2.12
N LYS A 31 -19.01 -9.68 3.26
CA LYS A 31 -19.92 -8.68 3.81
C LYS A 31 -19.92 -7.42 2.95
N SER A 32 -20.90 -6.55 3.16
CA SER A 32 -20.96 -5.25 2.51
C SER A 32 -21.38 -4.18 3.49
N LYS A 33 -20.68 -3.04 3.48
CA LYS A 33 -21.13 -1.79 4.10
C LYS A 33 -21.91 -0.91 3.11
N LEU A 34 -22.00 -1.32 1.85
CA LEU A 34 -22.74 -0.59 0.83
C LEU A 34 -24.25 -0.76 1.06
N PRO A 35 -25.07 0.27 0.79
CA PRO A 35 -26.52 0.10 0.72
C PRO A 35 -26.90 -0.99 -0.28
N THR A 36 -27.95 -1.76 0.00
CA THR A 36 -28.34 -2.93 -0.82
C THR A 36 -28.54 -2.57 -2.30
N GLU A 37 -29.12 -1.40 -2.59
CA GLU A 37 -29.37 -0.93 -3.96
C GLU A 37 -28.08 -0.56 -4.68
N VAL A 38 -27.08 -0.05 -3.95
CA VAL A 38 -25.74 0.24 -4.51
C VAL A 38 -25.01 -1.06 -4.78
N ALA A 39 -24.95 -1.97 -3.80
CA ALA A 39 -24.32 -3.28 -3.96
C ALA A 39 -24.91 -4.05 -5.14
N SER A 40 -26.24 -4.02 -5.31
CA SER A 40 -26.94 -4.70 -6.41
C SER A 40 -26.55 -4.14 -7.79
N ARG A 41 -26.40 -2.81 -7.91
CA ARG A 41 -25.98 -2.17 -9.17
C ARG A 41 -24.56 -2.50 -9.59
N HIS A 42 -23.68 -2.73 -8.61
CA HIS A 42 -22.27 -3.03 -8.84
C HIS A 42 -21.91 -4.50 -8.58
N LEU A 43 -22.91 -5.38 -8.51
CA LEU A 43 -22.74 -6.75 -8.02
C LEU A 43 -21.66 -7.52 -8.79
N HIS A 44 -21.67 -7.43 -10.11
CA HIS A 44 -20.72 -8.14 -10.96
C HIS A 44 -19.27 -7.73 -10.67
N SER A 45 -18.97 -6.43 -10.69
CA SER A 45 -17.63 -5.92 -10.43
C SER A 45 -17.18 -6.19 -8.98
N LEU A 46 -18.10 -6.09 -8.01
CA LEU A 46 -17.82 -6.47 -6.63
C LEU A 46 -17.48 -7.95 -6.52
N GLN A 47 -18.21 -8.83 -7.20
CA GLN A 47 -17.89 -10.27 -7.24
C GLN A 47 -16.53 -10.55 -7.89
N ALA A 48 -16.15 -9.81 -8.93
CA ALA A 48 -14.86 -9.97 -9.61
C ALA A 48 -13.66 -9.61 -8.72
N THR A 49 -13.85 -8.75 -7.71
CA THR A 49 -12.81 -8.44 -6.71
C THR A 49 -12.62 -9.54 -5.67
N MET A 50 -13.52 -10.53 -5.60
CA MET A 50 -13.51 -11.52 -4.53
C MET A 50 -12.44 -12.60 -4.79
N VAL A 51 -11.61 -12.83 -3.78
CA VAL A 51 -10.60 -13.91 -3.80
C VAL A 51 -10.74 -14.82 -2.59
N ASP A 52 -10.46 -16.11 -2.76
CA ASP A 52 -10.26 -17.09 -1.68
C ASP A 52 -9.09 -18.00 -2.08
N ARG A 53 -7.87 -17.54 -1.79
CA ARG A 53 -6.63 -18.24 -2.13
C ARG A 53 -6.28 -19.19 -1.00
N ARG A 54 -6.11 -20.47 -1.31
CA ARG A 54 -5.87 -21.57 -0.37
C ARG A 54 -4.67 -22.40 -0.78
N ASN A 55 -4.05 -23.12 0.16
CA ASN A 55 -2.91 -23.98 -0.15
C ASN A 55 -3.33 -25.04 -1.20
N PRO A 56 -2.76 -25.02 -2.42
CA PRO A 56 -3.19 -25.89 -3.51
C PRO A 56 -2.82 -27.36 -3.28
N ASP A 57 -1.84 -27.63 -2.41
CA ASP A 57 -1.36 -28.97 -2.09
C ASP A 57 -2.19 -29.62 -0.96
N LYS A 58 -3.10 -28.87 -0.32
CA LYS A 58 -3.90 -29.30 0.83
C LYS A 58 -5.38 -28.95 0.62
N PRO A 59 -6.18 -29.89 0.05
CA PRO A 59 -7.63 -29.70 -0.10
C PRO A 59 -8.30 -29.37 1.25
N GLY A 60 -9.19 -28.38 1.24
CA GLY A 60 -9.89 -27.93 2.46
C GLY A 60 -9.01 -27.12 3.43
N SER A 61 -7.80 -26.71 3.03
CA SER A 61 -6.96 -25.81 3.83
C SER A 61 -7.66 -24.49 4.16
N LYS A 62 -7.21 -23.84 5.23
CA LYS A 62 -7.65 -22.48 5.59
C LYS A 62 -7.36 -21.51 4.43
N PRO A 63 -8.17 -20.45 4.27
CA PRO A 63 -7.81 -19.33 3.41
C PRO A 63 -6.47 -18.72 3.83
N LEU A 64 -5.63 -18.41 2.86
CA LEU A 64 -4.35 -17.71 3.03
C LEU A 64 -4.44 -16.25 2.57
N MET A 65 -5.33 -15.95 1.62
CA MET A 65 -5.77 -14.60 1.29
C MET A 65 -7.25 -14.66 0.94
N LYS A 66 -8.08 -13.82 1.58
CA LYS A 66 -9.53 -13.84 1.35
C LYS A 66 -10.14 -12.44 1.34
N ALA A 67 -11.05 -12.17 0.41
CA ALA A 67 -11.94 -11.00 0.46
C ALA A 67 -13.01 -11.17 1.55
N VAL A 68 -13.14 -10.20 2.45
CA VAL A 68 -13.96 -10.31 3.66
C VAL A 68 -15.13 -9.32 3.66
N GLU A 69 -14.91 -8.07 3.26
CA GLU A 69 -15.91 -7.00 3.34
C GLU A 69 -15.69 -5.95 2.25
N ALA A 70 -16.75 -5.57 1.54
CA ALA A 70 -16.77 -4.38 0.69
C ALA A 70 -17.10 -3.15 1.54
N HIS A 71 -16.15 -2.22 1.66
CA HIS A 71 -16.26 -1.05 2.53
C HIS A 71 -16.93 0.13 1.82
N ALA A 72 -16.45 0.48 0.63
CA ALA A 72 -16.90 1.64 -0.14
C ALA A 72 -16.67 1.46 -1.65
N ILE A 73 -17.26 2.35 -2.44
CA ILE A 73 -16.87 2.56 -3.84
C ILE A 73 -16.24 3.95 -3.90
N LEU A 74 -14.93 4.00 -4.13
CA LEU A 74 -14.18 5.24 -4.31
C LEU A 74 -14.29 5.66 -5.76
N LYS A 75 -14.46 6.96 -6.01
CA LYS A 75 -14.53 7.50 -7.37
C LYS A 75 -13.24 8.25 -7.73
N ALA A 76 -12.59 7.83 -8.82
CA ALA A 76 -11.46 8.54 -9.40
C ALA A 76 -11.82 10.00 -9.72
N GLY A 77 -10.89 10.92 -9.50
CA GLY A 77 -11.08 12.37 -9.70
C GLY A 77 -11.93 13.05 -8.63
N THR A 78 -12.28 12.37 -7.53
CA THR A 78 -13.06 12.95 -6.42
C THR A 78 -12.27 12.99 -5.13
N GLU A 79 -12.71 13.83 -4.20
CA GLU A 79 -12.19 13.87 -2.84
C GLU A 79 -12.63 12.62 -2.07
N ILE A 80 -11.68 11.98 -1.40
CA ILE A 80 -11.85 10.76 -0.61
C ILE A 80 -11.48 11.05 0.84
N ASN A 81 -12.34 10.59 1.75
CA ASN A 81 -12.05 10.50 3.18
C ASN A 81 -11.93 9.04 3.59
N MET A 82 -10.73 8.60 4.00
CA MET A 82 -10.50 7.18 4.29
C MET A 82 -11.01 6.73 5.65
N LEU A 83 -11.21 7.63 6.62
CA LEU A 83 -11.89 7.27 7.87
C LEU A 83 -13.35 6.92 7.61
N GLU A 84 -14.03 7.74 6.81
CA GLU A 84 -15.41 7.45 6.39
C GLU A 84 -15.48 6.18 5.55
N ALA A 85 -14.61 6.06 4.53
CA ALA A 85 -14.64 4.93 3.61
C ALA A 85 -14.38 3.59 4.30
N THR A 86 -13.50 3.54 5.30
CA THR A 86 -13.17 2.29 6.02
C THR A 86 -14.00 2.07 7.29
N GLY A 87 -14.54 3.15 7.86
CA GLY A 87 -15.17 3.15 9.18
C GLY A 87 -14.17 3.07 10.34
N ILE A 88 -12.88 3.31 10.12
CA ILE A 88 -11.89 3.43 11.21
C ILE A 88 -12.20 4.68 12.02
N SER A 89 -12.26 4.53 13.34
CA SER A 89 -12.43 5.67 14.24
C SER A 89 -11.12 6.45 14.35
N LYS A 90 -11.19 7.78 14.27
CA LYS A 90 -10.03 8.66 14.54
C LYS A 90 -9.41 8.43 15.93
N TYR A 91 -10.20 7.96 16.89
CA TYR A 91 -9.73 7.69 18.25
C TYR A 91 -8.93 6.38 18.35
N ASP A 92 -8.99 5.52 17.34
CA ASP A 92 -8.20 4.29 17.27
C ASP A 92 -6.81 4.54 16.65
N ILE A 93 -6.61 5.69 16.01
CA ILE A 93 -5.32 6.06 15.41
C ILE A 93 -4.31 6.34 16.53
N PRO A 94 -3.16 5.65 16.56
CA PRO A 94 -2.13 5.91 17.54
C PRO A 94 -1.60 7.34 17.41
N ASP A 95 -1.41 8.02 18.55
CA ASP A 95 -0.64 9.26 18.58
C ASP A 95 0.77 8.97 18.05
N PRO A 96 1.26 9.69 17.02
CA PRO A 96 2.61 9.51 16.49
C PRO A 96 3.71 9.68 17.54
N GLY A 97 3.40 10.27 18.70
CA GLY A 97 4.32 10.46 19.81
C GLY A 97 5.45 11.45 19.49
N CYS A 98 6.30 11.70 20.47
CA CYS A 98 7.42 12.64 20.34
C CYS A 98 8.67 11.98 19.71
N VAL A 99 8.49 11.08 18.74
CA VAL A 99 9.59 10.30 18.16
C VAL A 99 9.54 10.36 16.64
N VAL A 100 10.67 10.71 16.02
CA VAL A 100 10.84 10.70 14.58
C VAL A 100 11.72 9.52 14.20
N GLN A 101 11.23 8.69 13.27
CA GLN A 101 12.02 7.64 12.65
C GLN A 101 12.58 8.16 11.32
N ILE A 102 13.85 7.85 11.06
CA ILE A 102 14.51 8.17 9.79
C ILE A 102 15.22 6.94 9.25
N THR A 103 14.98 6.65 7.99
CA THR A 103 15.59 5.57 7.23
C THR A 103 16.23 6.17 5.99
N SER A 104 17.51 5.87 5.77
CA SER A 104 18.17 6.27 4.52
C SER A 104 17.49 5.52 3.37
N PRO A 105 17.04 6.20 2.30
CA PRO A 105 16.43 5.55 1.15
C PRO A 105 17.32 4.47 0.54
N GLN A 106 16.74 3.29 0.32
CA GLN A 106 17.41 2.16 -0.32
C GLN A 106 16.51 1.58 -1.40
N GLU A 107 17.12 1.12 -2.49
CA GLU A 107 16.41 0.47 -3.59
C GLU A 107 17.28 -0.63 -4.20
N LEU A 108 16.64 -1.61 -4.82
CA LEU A 108 17.27 -2.63 -5.64
C LEU A 108 17.16 -2.21 -7.10
N THR A 109 18.28 -1.98 -7.77
CA THR A 109 18.30 -1.90 -9.24
C THR A 109 18.62 -3.27 -9.82
N ILE A 110 17.79 -3.74 -10.75
CA ILE A 110 17.97 -5.04 -11.40
C ILE A 110 17.67 -4.95 -12.90
N LYS A 111 18.48 -5.61 -13.73
CA LYS A 111 18.13 -5.84 -15.14
C LYS A 111 17.07 -6.91 -15.22
N ALA A 112 16.01 -6.68 -15.97
CA ALA A 112 14.97 -7.67 -16.21
C ALA A 112 14.32 -7.43 -17.58
N THR A 113 13.60 -8.43 -18.08
CA THR A 113 12.77 -8.26 -19.28
C THR A 113 11.31 -8.47 -18.93
N TRP A 114 10.51 -7.41 -19.06
CA TRP A 114 9.07 -7.50 -18.91
C TRP A 114 8.46 -8.12 -20.17
N LYS A 115 7.87 -9.30 -20.04
CA LYS A 115 7.12 -9.98 -21.09
C LYS A 115 5.67 -10.08 -20.67
N ASN A 116 4.81 -9.30 -21.32
CA ASN A 116 3.38 -9.35 -21.01
C ASN A 116 2.77 -10.71 -21.38
N LYS A 117 1.53 -10.95 -20.94
CA LYS A 117 0.80 -12.21 -21.16
C LYS A 117 0.70 -12.67 -22.63
N ASN A 118 0.76 -11.73 -23.58
CA ASN A 118 0.70 -12.04 -25.02
C ASN A 118 2.07 -12.40 -25.60
N GLN A 119 3.16 -11.96 -24.97
CA GLN A 119 4.53 -12.29 -25.35
C GLN A 119 4.98 -13.63 -24.73
N GLU A 120 4.69 -13.84 -23.45
CA GLU A 120 4.99 -15.09 -22.74
C GLU A 120 3.98 -15.27 -21.59
N CYS A 121 3.19 -16.34 -21.63
CA CYS A 121 2.24 -16.65 -20.57
C CYS A 121 2.94 -17.42 -19.44
N ALA A 122 2.95 -16.86 -18.25
CA ALA A 122 3.51 -17.51 -17.07
C ALA A 122 2.62 -18.66 -16.58
N GLN A 123 3.26 -19.72 -16.11
CA GLN A 123 2.55 -20.81 -15.47
C GLN A 123 2.23 -20.49 -14.00
N SER A 124 0.94 -20.52 -13.68
CA SER A 124 0.35 -20.40 -12.34
C SER A 124 -0.91 -21.28 -12.21
N GLY A 125 -1.51 -21.30 -11.02
CA GLY A 125 -2.84 -21.84 -10.76
C GLY A 125 -3.95 -20.93 -11.28
N ARG A 126 -5.18 -21.46 -11.38
CA ARG A 126 -6.33 -20.77 -11.99
C ARG A 126 -6.73 -19.46 -11.28
N ASP A 127 -6.45 -19.33 -9.98
CA ASP A 127 -6.91 -18.21 -9.15
C ASP A 127 -5.77 -17.24 -8.76
N ALA A 128 -4.65 -17.28 -9.49
CA ALA A 128 -3.43 -16.56 -9.14
C ALA A 128 -3.53 -15.03 -9.30
N ASN A 129 -4.43 -14.55 -10.15
CA ASN A 129 -4.66 -13.13 -10.42
C ASN A 129 -6.14 -12.85 -10.68
N VAL A 130 -6.62 -11.68 -10.27
CA VAL A 130 -7.98 -11.19 -10.56
C VAL A 130 -8.09 -10.60 -11.97
N PHE A 131 -6.96 -10.19 -12.58
CA PHE A 131 -6.94 -9.57 -13.92
C PHE A 131 -6.69 -10.54 -15.09
N GLY A 132 -6.81 -11.85 -14.85
CA GLY A 132 -6.63 -12.89 -15.87
C GLY A 132 -5.18 -13.33 -16.09
N GLY A 133 -4.76 -13.47 -17.35
CA GLY A 133 -3.48 -14.09 -17.74
C GLY A 133 -2.26 -13.32 -17.24
N LEU A 134 -1.24 -14.05 -16.80
CA LEU A 134 0.00 -13.50 -16.25
C LEU A 134 1.14 -13.57 -17.27
N GLY A 135 1.91 -12.50 -17.38
CA GLY A 135 3.18 -12.46 -18.10
C GLY A 135 4.37 -12.91 -17.25
N VAL A 136 5.58 -12.74 -17.77
CA VAL A 136 6.85 -13.07 -17.11
C VAL A 136 7.73 -11.84 -16.99
N LEU A 137 8.17 -11.51 -15.77
CA LEU A 137 9.33 -10.64 -15.55
C LEU A 137 10.57 -11.54 -15.48
N ALA A 138 11.31 -11.61 -16.57
CA ALA A 138 12.47 -12.48 -16.70
C ALA A 138 13.67 -11.86 -15.97
N ILE A 139 14.07 -12.52 -14.89
CA ILE A 139 15.20 -12.15 -14.04
C ILE A 139 16.44 -12.92 -14.52
N PRO A 140 17.58 -12.26 -14.79
CA PRO A 140 18.80 -12.93 -15.23
C PRO A 140 19.18 -14.13 -14.35
N SER A 141 19.61 -15.22 -14.98
CA SER A 141 19.83 -16.51 -14.32
C SER A 141 20.98 -16.50 -13.30
N ASP A 142 21.88 -15.52 -13.37
CA ASP A 142 22.93 -15.27 -12.38
C ASP A 142 22.40 -14.61 -11.09
N VAL A 143 21.21 -14.00 -11.12
CA VAL A 143 20.55 -13.46 -9.93
C VAL A 143 19.83 -14.58 -9.17
N GLN A 144 20.49 -15.07 -8.12
CA GLN A 144 19.92 -16.14 -7.28
C GLN A 144 18.81 -15.65 -6.34
N LEU A 145 18.85 -14.38 -5.95
CA LEU A 145 17.93 -13.79 -4.98
C LEU A 145 17.63 -12.34 -5.35
N VAL A 146 16.36 -12.01 -5.44
CA VAL A 146 15.88 -10.61 -5.52
C VAL A 146 15.61 -10.15 -4.09
N ASN A 147 16.49 -9.30 -3.56
CA ASN A 147 16.37 -8.78 -2.20
C ASN A 147 15.93 -7.31 -2.25
N ILE A 148 14.65 -7.06 -2.00
CA ILE A 148 14.07 -5.72 -2.05
C ILE A 148 14.20 -5.07 -0.67
N PRO A 149 14.83 -3.88 -0.55
CA PRO A 149 14.91 -3.19 0.74
C PRO A 149 13.53 -2.73 1.19
N LYS A 150 13.21 -3.00 2.45
CA LYS A 150 11.93 -2.69 3.10
C LYS A 150 12.10 -1.54 4.10
N MET A 151 11.30 -0.50 3.96
CA MET A 151 11.35 0.70 4.79
C MET A 151 9.96 1.05 5.32
N ASN A 152 9.89 1.71 6.47
CA ASN A 152 8.65 2.34 6.90
C ASN A 152 8.40 3.59 6.03
N ALA A 153 7.23 3.69 5.40
CA ALA A 153 6.89 4.80 4.52
C ALA A 153 6.98 6.19 5.21
N ARG A 154 6.75 6.27 6.53
CA ARG A 154 6.92 7.51 7.30
C ARG A 154 8.36 7.89 7.57
N ALA A 155 9.27 6.92 7.50
CA ALA A 155 10.67 7.12 7.86
C ALA A 155 11.55 7.53 6.66
N VAL A 156 10.99 7.56 5.45
CA VAL A 156 11.68 8.00 4.24
C VAL A 156 11.19 9.39 3.79
N PRO A 157 11.99 10.16 3.02
CA PRO A 157 11.56 11.43 2.45
C PRO A 157 10.36 11.25 1.50
N ARG A 158 9.40 12.18 1.52
CA ARG A 158 8.25 12.17 0.61
C ARG A 158 8.66 12.12 -0.87
N GLY A 159 9.72 12.83 -1.24
CA GLY A 159 10.25 12.81 -2.61
C GLY A 159 10.74 11.43 -3.06
N PHE A 160 11.14 10.56 -2.12
CA PHE A 160 11.52 9.19 -2.44
C PHE A 160 10.29 8.31 -2.73
N LEU A 161 9.18 8.48 -2.01
CA LEU A 161 7.91 7.84 -2.37
C LEU A 161 7.39 8.35 -3.72
N ALA A 162 7.46 9.67 -3.93
CA ALA A 162 7.00 10.30 -5.16
C ALA A 162 7.76 9.83 -6.41
N LYS A 163 9.05 9.43 -6.27
CA LYS A 163 9.81 8.78 -7.36
C LYS A 163 9.06 7.57 -7.92
N TYR A 164 8.40 6.81 -7.05
CA TYR A 164 7.62 5.62 -7.40
C TYR A 164 6.14 5.92 -7.71
N GLY A 165 5.77 7.20 -7.83
CA GLY A 165 4.38 7.60 -8.03
C GLY A 165 3.48 7.34 -6.82
N ALA A 166 4.05 7.31 -5.61
CA ALA A 166 3.34 7.01 -4.38
C ALA A 166 3.28 8.19 -3.41
N GLU A 167 2.21 8.28 -2.64
CA GLU A 167 2.03 9.24 -1.56
C GLU A 167 1.47 8.56 -0.30
N LEU A 168 2.06 8.90 0.85
CA LEU A 168 1.57 8.45 2.14
C LEU A 168 0.74 9.55 2.81
N ILE A 169 -0.53 9.25 3.07
CA ILE A 169 -1.53 10.22 3.53
C ILE A 169 -2.08 9.77 4.89
N PRO A 170 -2.08 10.63 5.93
CA PRO A 170 -2.77 10.32 7.19
C PRO A 170 -4.26 10.11 6.95
N LEU A 171 -4.89 9.13 7.63
CA LEU A 171 -6.32 8.84 7.42
C LEU A 171 -7.23 10.03 7.78
N GLU A 172 -6.79 10.90 8.69
CA GLU A 172 -7.51 12.12 9.07
C GLU A 172 -7.54 13.19 7.96
N GLN A 173 -6.70 13.05 6.94
CA GLN A 173 -6.59 13.98 5.84
C GLN A 173 -7.33 13.46 4.60
N SER A 174 -8.29 14.24 4.09
CA SER A 174 -8.89 13.99 2.78
C SER A 174 -7.91 14.26 1.65
N PHE A 175 -8.07 13.55 0.53
CA PHE A 175 -7.25 13.75 -0.67
C PHE A 175 -8.08 13.54 -1.94
N ILE A 176 -7.60 14.09 -3.06
CA ILE A 176 -8.22 13.85 -4.37
C ILE A 176 -7.56 12.61 -4.97
N LEU A 177 -8.36 11.58 -5.26
CA LEU A 177 -7.87 10.42 -5.98
C LEU A 177 -7.66 10.79 -7.46
N ASP A 178 -6.56 10.36 -8.06
CA ASP A 178 -6.24 10.68 -9.46
C ASP A 178 -7.40 10.33 -10.39
N ALA A 179 -7.69 11.24 -11.33
CA ALA A 179 -8.69 11.01 -12.36
C ALA A 179 -8.20 9.98 -13.39
N VAL A 180 -9.14 9.25 -13.98
CA VAL A 180 -8.88 8.29 -15.06
C VAL A 180 -9.51 8.77 -16.36
N ASN A 181 -8.93 8.36 -17.48
CA ASN A 181 -9.46 8.71 -18.80
C ASN A 181 -10.62 7.80 -19.25
N GLU A 182 -10.64 6.56 -18.76
CA GLU A 182 -11.63 5.55 -19.14
C GLU A 182 -12.77 5.50 -18.10
N PRO A 183 -14.03 5.78 -18.49
CA PRO A 183 -15.16 5.81 -17.54
C PRO A 183 -15.38 4.49 -16.79
N SER A 184 -15.03 3.36 -17.40
CA SER A 184 -15.13 2.04 -16.76
C SER A 184 -14.17 1.87 -15.57
N LEU A 185 -13.12 2.70 -15.49
CA LEU A 185 -12.13 2.68 -14.41
C LEU A 185 -12.42 3.72 -13.30
N GLU A 186 -13.50 4.49 -13.43
CA GLU A 186 -13.81 5.55 -12.45
C GLU A 186 -14.17 4.99 -11.07
N ASN A 187 -14.85 3.85 -11.03
CA ASN A 187 -15.28 3.21 -9.78
C ASN A 187 -14.21 2.24 -9.33
N LEU A 188 -13.63 2.49 -8.16
CA LEU A 188 -12.73 1.57 -7.47
C LEU A 188 -13.41 1.02 -6.23
N TYR A 189 -13.51 -0.31 -6.15
CA TYR A 189 -14.15 -1.02 -5.05
C TYR A 189 -13.14 -1.18 -3.91
N LEU A 190 -13.39 -0.51 -2.78
CA LEU A 190 -12.58 -0.62 -1.57
C LEU A 190 -12.97 -1.90 -0.84
N VAL A 191 -12.14 -2.94 -0.98
CA VAL A 191 -12.40 -4.28 -0.45
C VAL A 191 -11.35 -4.62 0.59
N GLU A 192 -11.80 -5.17 1.71
CA GLU A 192 -10.94 -5.76 2.72
C GLU A 192 -10.51 -7.15 2.30
N TYR A 193 -9.20 -7.33 2.30
CA TYR A 193 -8.54 -8.60 2.12
C TYR A 193 -7.77 -8.97 3.39
N GLN A 194 -7.94 -10.21 3.82
CA GLN A 194 -7.22 -10.78 4.97
C GLN A 194 -6.10 -11.68 4.46
N TRP A 195 -4.85 -11.30 4.72
CA TRP A 195 -3.67 -12.13 4.45
C TRP A 195 -3.23 -12.90 5.69
N ASP A 196 -2.89 -14.16 5.48
CA ASP A 196 -2.22 -15.03 6.43
C ASP A 196 -0.69 -14.96 6.25
N ALA A 197 0.07 -15.11 7.33
CA ALA A 197 1.53 -15.03 7.30
C ALA A 197 2.19 -16.11 6.40
N ASP A 198 1.50 -17.23 6.19
CA ASP A 198 1.99 -18.32 5.36
C ASP A 198 1.73 -18.11 3.85
N TYR A 199 0.99 -17.06 3.45
CA TYR A 199 0.51 -16.84 2.09
C TYR A 199 1.61 -16.93 1.02
N ILE A 200 2.78 -16.32 1.27
CA ILE A 200 3.90 -16.36 0.33
C ILE A 200 4.36 -17.81 0.06
N GLN A 201 4.59 -18.60 1.12
CA GLN A 201 5.19 -19.93 1.00
C GLN A 201 4.17 -20.99 0.58
N ASP A 202 2.94 -20.89 1.11
CA ASP A 202 1.91 -21.91 0.94
C ASP A 202 1.00 -21.65 -0.27
N TYR A 203 1.09 -20.47 -0.90
CA TYR A 203 0.36 -20.15 -2.12
C TYR A 203 1.23 -19.52 -3.20
N VAL A 204 1.79 -18.33 -2.95
CA VAL A 204 2.41 -17.49 -4.01
C VAL A 204 3.53 -18.23 -4.72
N MET A 205 4.45 -18.84 -3.97
CA MET A 205 5.60 -19.55 -4.53
C MET A 205 5.28 -20.94 -5.07
N LYS A 206 4.05 -21.45 -4.89
CA LYS A 206 3.63 -22.77 -5.39
C LYS A 206 3.29 -22.69 -6.87
N ARG A 207 3.82 -23.63 -7.67
CA ARG A 207 3.59 -23.68 -9.13
C ARG A 207 2.10 -23.81 -9.50
N THR A 208 1.33 -24.55 -8.69
CA THR A 208 -0.12 -24.76 -8.82
C THR A 208 -0.95 -23.72 -8.04
N GLY A 209 -0.29 -22.83 -7.29
CA GLY A 209 -0.87 -21.68 -6.60
C GLY A 209 -0.59 -20.40 -7.38
N GLY A 210 0.17 -19.48 -6.81
CA GLY A 210 0.51 -18.21 -7.48
C GLY A 210 1.53 -18.33 -8.62
N GLY A 211 2.32 -19.41 -8.66
CA GLY A 211 3.36 -19.60 -9.68
C GLY A 211 4.62 -18.76 -9.47
N GLY A 212 4.68 -17.92 -8.43
CA GLY A 212 5.76 -17.02 -8.09
C GLY A 212 5.23 -15.66 -7.63
N LEU A 213 6.12 -14.82 -7.09
CA LEU A 213 5.76 -13.44 -6.77
C LEU A 213 5.44 -12.68 -8.06
N PHE A 214 4.39 -11.87 -8.06
CA PHE A 214 4.05 -10.99 -9.17
C PHE A 214 4.27 -9.52 -8.82
N VAL A 215 4.45 -8.72 -9.86
CA VAL A 215 4.25 -7.27 -9.86
C VAL A 215 3.33 -6.92 -11.01
N GLU A 216 2.65 -5.80 -10.92
CA GLU A 216 1.67 -5.38 -11.90
C GLU A 216 1.63 -3.87 -12.10
N THR A 217 1.01 -3.48 -13.21
CA THR A 217 0.76 -2.09 -13.56
C THR A 217 -0.56 -1.99 -14.34
N HIS A 218 -1.30 -0.91 -14.14
CA HIS A 218 -2.60 -0.68 -14.79
C HIS A 218 -2.99 0.81 -14.82
N PRO A 219 -3.90 1.22 -15.72
CA PRO A 219 -4.19 2.63 -16.00
C PRO A 219 -5.19 3.29 -15.03
N PHE A 220 -5.23 2.85 -13.77
CA PHE A 220 -6.05 3.43 -12.70
C PHE A 220 -5.26 3.48 -11.39
N PRO A 221 -5.56 4.42 -10.47
CA PRO A 221 -4.82 4.53 -9.22
C PRO A 221 -5.23 3.45 -8.21
N HIS A 222 -4.40 3.21 -7.21
CA HIS A 222 -4.70 2.32 -6.09
C HIS A 222 -4.63 3.05 -4.76
N VAL A 223 -5.35 2.50 -3.78
CA VAL A 223 -5.30 2.90 -2.37
C VAL A 223 -5.08 1.65 -1.53
N PHE A 224 -4.09 1.67 -0.65
CA PHE A 224 -3.76 0.57 0.26
C PHE A 224 -3.81 1.05 1.71
N THR A 225 -4.70 0.46 2.51
CA THR A 225 -4.94 0.92 3.89
C THR A 225 -4.91 -0.25 4.87
N PRO A 226 -3.95 -0.30 5.82
CA PRO A 226 -4.01 -1.24 6.92
C PRO A 226 -5.25 -0.98 7.78
N LEU A 227 -6.03 -2.02 8.07
CA LEU A 227 -7.23 -1.92 8.92
C LEU A 227 -6.97 -2.30 10.38
N SER A 228 -5.72 -2.63 10.72
CA SER A 228 -5.32 -2.99 12.09
C SER A 228 -3.89 -2.56 12.38
N PRO A 229 -3.56 -2.17 13.62
CA PRO A 229 -2.17 -1.95 14.04
C PRO A 229 -1.31 -3.22 14.03
N LYS A 230 -1.92 -4.40 13.88
CA LYS A 230 -1.22 -5.69 13.75
C LYS A 230 -0.85 -6.02 12.30
N CYS A 231 -1.29 -5.22 11.34
CA CYS A 231 -0.90 -5.41 9.95
C CYS A 231 0.61 -5.26 9.80
N SER A 232 1.18 -6.08 8.92
CA SER A 232 2.60 -6.06 8.60
C SER A 232 2.81 -6.44 7.13
N GLY A 233 4.07 -6.57 6.73
CA GLY A 233 4.44 -6.66 5.32
C GLY A 233 4.63 -5.28 4.70
N ALA A 234 4.98 -5.25 3.42
CA ALA A 234 5.25 -4.02 2.71
C ALA A 234 4.85 -4.12 1.24
N LEU A 235 4.33 -3.00 0.72
CA LEU A 235 3.99 -2.81 -0.69
C LEU A 235 5.29 -2.67 -1.48
N ILE A 236 5.51 -3.53 -2.47
CA ILE A 236 6.59 -3.36 -3.44
C ILE A 236 6.16 -2.28 -4.42
N LEU A 237 7.05 -1.32 -4.69
CA LEU A 237 6.92 -0.34 -5.75
C LEU A 237 8.10 -0.45 -6.70
N GLY A 238 7.84 -0.25 -7.99
CA GLY A 238 8.81 -0.37 -9.06
C GLY A 238 8.80 0.85 -9.99
N VAL A 239 9.97 1.15 -10.58
CA VAL A 239 10.10 2.10 -11.68
C VAL A 239 10.99 1.47 -12.75
N GLU A 240 10.52 1.47 -13.99
CA GLU A 240 11.36 1.12 -15.14
C GLU A 240 12.33 2.27 -15.44
N LYS A 241 13.60 1.91 -15.67
CA LYS A 241 14.67 2.82 -16.06
C LYS A 241 15.11 2.55 -17.49
N ALA A 242 15.78 3.53 -18.07
CA ALA A 242 16.38 3.37 -19.39
C ALA A 242 17.33 2.16 -19.41
N GLY A 243 17.27 1.37 -20.50
CA GLY A 243 18.15 0.23 -20.70
C GLY A 243 17.67 -1.11 -20.10
N GLY A 244 16.38 -1.23 -19.76
CA GLY A 244 15.79 -2.48 -19.26
C GLY A 244 16.17 -2.80 -17.80
N GLU A 245 16.45 -1.75 -17.02
CA GLU A 245 16.66 -1.84 -15.58
C GLU A 245 15.39 -1.44 -14.84
N PHE A 246 15.17 -2.02 -13.67
CA PHE A 246 14.05 -1.70 -12.80
C PHE A 246 14.59 -1.39 -11.41
N ASP A 247 14.14 -0.29 -10.83
CA ASP A 247 14.35 0.00 -9.41
C ASP A 247 13.16 -0.54 -8.62
N PHE A 248 13.40 -1.29 -7.55
CA PHE A 248 12.37 -1.77 -6.62
C PHE A 248 12.69 -1.35 -5.18
N ALA A 249 11.66 -0.90 -4.46
CA ALA A 249 11.69 -0.66 -3.03
C ALA A 249 10.39 -1.15 -2.40
N ALA A 250 10.42 -1.51 -1.11
CA ALA A 250 9.23 -1.96 -0.40
C ALA A 250 8.91 -1.03 0.77
N PHE A 251 7.64 -0.68 0.93
CA PHE A 251 7.17 0.28 1.93
C PHE A 251 6.12 -0.33 2.86
N GLU A 252 6.44 -0.37 4.14
CA GLU A 252 5.46 -0.67 5.20
C GLU A 252 4.54 0.54 5.33
N ILE A 253 3.23 0.30 5.30
CA ILE A 253 2.21 1.34 5.48
C ILE A 253 1.81 1.29 6.96
N PRO A 254 2.14 2.33 7.77
CA PRO A 254 1.77 2.32 9.16
C PRO A 254 0.26 2.48 9.33
N PHE A 255 -0.31 1.80 10.33
CA PHE A 255 -1.70 2.02 10.72
C PHE A 255 -1.94 3.50 11.08
N GLY A 256 -3.10 4.03 10.69
CA GLY A 256 -3.38 5.47 10.72
C GLY A 256 -3.02 6.21 9.43
N TYR A 257 -2.51 5.50 8.42
CA TYR A 257 -2.19 6.06 7.10
C TYR A 257 -2.78 5.20 5.98
N THR A 258 -2.92 5.82 4.83
CA THR A 258 -3.14 5.15 3.55
C THR A 258 -2.00 5.44 2.60
N MET A 259 -1.64 4.49 1.74
CA MET A 259 -0.75 4.72 0.61
C MET A 259 -1.58 4.82 -0.67
N THR A 260 -1.45 5.92 -1.39
CA THR A 260 -1.96 6.04 -2.74
C THR A 260 -0.82 5.79 -3.74
N ILE A 261 -1.16 5.17 -4.86
CA ILE A 261 -0.27 5.11 -6.03
C ILE A 261 -1.02 5.58 -7.26
N GLY A 262 -0.32 6.31 -8.12
CA GLY A 262 -0.88 6.79 -9.38
C GLY A 262 -1.07 5.66 -10.40
N SER A 263 -1.77 5.98 -11.49
CA SER A 263 -1.93 5.09 -12.63
C SER A 263 -0.57 4.69 -13.23
N ASN A 264 -0.48 3.44 -13.66
CA ASN A 264 0.69 2.81 -14.29
C ASN A 264 1.93 2.66 -13.38
N VAL A 265 1.80 2.86 -12.07
CA VAL A 265 2.85 2.52 -11.11
C VAL A 265 3.02 0.99 -11.06
N ILE A 266 4.26 0.52 -11.18
CA ILE A 266 4.57 -0.89 -10.96
C ILE A 266 4.48 -1.17 -9.47
N HIS A 267 3.71 -2.18 -9.06
CA HIS A 267 3.56 -2.51 -7.65
C HIS A 267 3.29 -4.00 -7.41
N GLY A 268 3.39 -4.43 -6.15
CA GLY A 268 3.05 -5.78 -5.72
C GLY A 268 2.78 -5.85 -4.23
N ASP A 269 1.68 -6.49 -3.84
CA ASP A 269 1.10 -6.48 -2.49
C ASP A 269 1.20 -7.83 -1.76
N SER A 270 1.80 -8.83 -2.41
CA SER A 270 1.82 -10.23 -1.94
C SER A 270 2.43 -10.43 -0.54
N PHE A 271 3.27 -9.50 -0.07
CA PHE A 271 3.93 -9.59 1.24
C PHE A 271 3.08 -9.07 2.40
N PHE A 272 1.90 -8.52 2.17
CA PHE A 272 1.01 -8.10 3.24
C PHE A 272 0.61 -9.26 4.16
N VAL A 273 0.40 -8.93 5.44
CA VAL A 273 -0.11 -9.84 6.47
C VAL A 273 -1.09 -9.06 7.34
N GLY A 274 -2.28 -9.62 7.57
CA GLY A 274 -3.37 -8.93 8.27
C GLY A 274 -4.45 -8.38 7.32
N PRO A 275 -5.44 -7.64 7.87
CA PRO A 275 -6.50 -7.02 7.08
C PRO A 275 -6.04 -5.70 6.44
N TYR A 276 -6.08 -5.63 5.10
CA TYR A 276 -5.91 -4.38 4.37
C TYR A 276 -7.14 -4.10 3.50
N ALA A 277 -7.57 -2.85 3.47
CA ALA A 277 -8.51 -2.36 2.47
C ALA A 277 -7.74 -1.89 1.24
N ILE A 278 -8.09 -2.45 0.07
CA ILE A 278 -7.50 -2.10 -1.21
C ILE A 278 -8.60 -1.64 -2.15
N ALA A 279 -8.44 -0.47 -2.75
CA ALA A 279 -9.36 0.04 -3.76
C ALA A 279 -8.94 -0.47 -5.13
N LEU A 280 -9.76 -1.27 -5.79
CA LEU A 280 -9.44 -1.86 -7.09
C LEU A 280 -10.65 -1.98 -8.00
N THR A 281 -10.42 -2.15 -9.30
CA THR A 281 -11.49 -2.36 -10.28
C THR A 281 -11.11 -3.47 -11.25
N GLU A 282 -12.09 -4.25 -11.70
CA GLU A 282 -11.84 -5.31 -12.68
C GLU A 282 -11.52 -4.70 -14.04
N THR A 283 -10.41 -5.11 -14.63
CA THR A 283 -10.06 -4.71 -16.00
C THR A 283 -9.10 -5.70 -16.65
N GLU A 284 -9.22 -5.86 -17.96
CA GLU A 284 -8.25 -6.60 -18.78
C GLU A 284 -6.99 -5.77 -19.12
N LEU A 285 -7.02 -4.47 -18.80
CA LEU A 285 -5.95 -3.50 -19.07
C LEU A 285 -4.78 -3.61 -18.10
N ALA A 286 -4.91 -4.40 -17.03
CA ALA A 286 -3.80 -4.66 -16.13
C ALA A 286 -2.78 -5.58 -16.82
N ASP A 287 -1.51 -5.23 -16.66
CA ASP A 287 -0.38 -6.05 -17.04
C ASP A 287 0.31 -6.54 -15.77
N SER A 288 0.07 -7.80 -15.44
CA SER A 288 0.62 -8.47 -14.26
C SER A 288 1.62 -9.52 -14.72
N VAL A 289 2.82 -9.52 -14.12
CA VAL A 289 3.91 -10.42 -14.49
C VAL A 289 4.45 -11.17 -13.27
N ILE A 290 4.75 -12.45 -13.43
CA ILE A 290 5.43 -13.24 -12.39
C ILE A 290 6.93 -13.11 -12.56
N LEU A 291 7.65 -12.88 -11.46
CA LEU A 291 9.11 -12.92 -11.43
C LEU A 291 9.60 -14.36 -11.61
N LYS A 292 10.28 -14.63 -12.72
CA LYS A 292 10.84 -15.94 -13.06
C LYS A 292 12.31 -15.81 -13.44
N GLN A 293 13.10 -16.83 -13.13
CA GLN A 293 14.46 -16.92 -13.64
C GLN A 293 14.46 -17.04 -15.15
N ASP A 294 15.44 -16.41 -15.80
CA ASP A 294 15.70 -16.51 -17.25
C ASP A 294 16.46 -17.78 -17.58
N THR A 295 15.77 -18.89 -17.32
CA THR A 295 16.16 -20.25 -17.63
C THR A 295 15.06 -20.90 -18.46
N PRO A 296 15.36 -21.97 -19.23
CA PRO A 296 14.35 -22.70 -19.98
C PRO A 296 13.19 -23.22 -19.10
N GLN A 297 13.42 -23.44 -17.81
CA GLN A 297 12.43 -23.98 -16.88
C GLN A 297 11.50 -22.91 -16.27
N ARG A 298 11.81 -21.62 -16.40
CA ARG A 298 11.03 -20.50 -15.81
C ARG A 298 10.65 -20.77 -14.35
N THR A 299 11.63 -21.16 -13.55
CA THR A 299 11.47 -21.36 -12.11
C THR A 299 11.05 -20.05 -11.44
N PRO A 300 10.09 -20.08 -10.49
CA PRO A 300 9.74 -18.89 -9.71
C PRO A 300 10.98 -18.28 -9.08
N GLN A 301 11.19 -16.98 -9.29
CA GLN A 301 12.33 -16.27 -8.71
C GLN A 301 12.14 -16.18 -7.19
N LYS A 302 13.20 -16.48 -6.42
CA LYS A 302 13.19 -16.22 -4.99
C LYS A 302 13.27 -14.72 -4.74
N VAL A 303 12.28 -14.19 -4.04
CA VAL A 303 12.20 -12.78 -3.64
C VAL A 303 12.08 -12.69 -2.13
N VAL A 304 12.79 -11.75 -1.51
CA VAL A 304 12.68 -11.43 -0.09
C VAL A 304 12.65 -9.93 0.11
N GLN A 305 12.09 -9.50 1.23
CA GLN A 305 12.13 -8.11 1.69
C GLN A 305 13.03 -8.02 2.92
N THR A 306 14.12 -7.23 2.85
CA THR A 306 15.04 -7.05 3.98
C THR A 306 14.84 -5.66 4.60
N PRO A 307 14.56 -5.56 5.91
CA PRO A 307 14.42 -4.28 6.59
C PRO A 307 15.67 -3.40 6.46
N ALA A 308 15.48 -2.16 6.02
CA ALA A 308 16.50 -1.13 6.03
C ALA A 308 16.72 -0.59 7.45
N LYS A 309 17.94 -0.15 7.73
CA LYS A 309 18.32 0.38 9.04
C LYS A 309 17.57 1.68 9.32
N THR A 310 16.83 1.70 10.42
CA THR A 310 16.03 2.85 10.85
C THR A 310 16.61 3.43 12.14
N TYR A 311 16.67 4.75 12.21
CA TYR A 311 17.14 5.50 13.36
C TYR A 311 15.97 6.21 14.04
N THR A 312 15.97 6.21 15.36
CA THR A 312 14.91 6.78 16.19
C THR A 312 15.43 8.01 16.91
N ILE A 313 14.76 9.15 16.75
CA ILE A 313 15.15 10.43 17.34
C ILE A 313 13.99 10.94 18.20
N GLY A 314 14.25 11.16 19.49
CA GLY A 314 13.28 11.82 20.37
C GLY A 314 13.22 13.32 20.10
N LEU A 315 12.01 13.84 19.85
CA LEU A 315 11.72 15.27 19.88
C LEU A 315 11.51 15.66 21.35
N TYR A 316 12.44 16.41 21.92
CA TYR A 316 12.22 17.06 23.20
C TYR A 316 11.55 18.42 22.96
N ASP A 317 10.54 18.74 23.77
CA ASP A 317 9.87 20.04 23.81
C ASP A 317 10.85 21.12 24.31
N ASP A 318 11.66 21.67 23.40
CA ASP A 318 12.37 22.94 23.67
C ASP A 318 11.36 24.10 23.50
N ALA A 319 10.35 24.14 24.37
CA ALA A 319 9.33 25.19 24.44
C ALA A 319 9.86 26.55 24.94
N LYS A 320 11.15 26.86 24.72
CA LYS A 320 11.79 28.12 25.11
C LYS A 320 12.74 28.67 24.04
N VAL A 321 12.30 28.79 22.79
CA VAL A 321 12.96 29.70 21.84
C VAL A 321 11.90 30.39 20.97
N HIS A 322 11.49 31.60 21.39
CA HIS A 322 10.73 32.52 20.55
C HIS A 322 11.61 33.01 19.38
N ASN A 323 11.01 33.08 18.18
CA ASN A 323 11.53 33.75 16.98
C ASN A 323 12.92 33.31 16.44
N GLN A 324 13.14 32.00 16.24
CA GLN A 324 14.20 31.56 15.33
C GLN A 324 13.64 31.08 13.99
N ASP A 325 14.33 31.51 12.93
CA ASP A 325 14.12 31.17 11.53
C ASP A 325 13.98 29.65 11.34
N PHE A 326 13.07 29.22 10.46
CA PHE A 326 12.73 27.82 10.26
C PHE A 326 13.96 26.98 9.87
N PHE A 327 14.87 27.57 9.11
CA PHE A 327 16.17 27.00 8.77
C PHE A 327 17.01 26.68 10.02
N GLN A 328 17.04 27.58 10.99
CA GLN A 328 17.87 27.44 12.19
C GLN A 328 17.32 26.35 13.12
N LYS A 329 16.00 26.19 13.18
CA LYS A 329 15.36 25.06 13.87
C LYS A 329 15.74 23.72 13.22
N ARG A 330 15.64 23.60 11.90
CA ARG A 330 16.03 22.37 11.18
C ARG A 330 17.52 22.07 11.28
N LEU A 331 18.37 23.09 11.16
CA LEU A 331 19.81 22.96 11.36
C LEU A 331 20.14 22.48 12.78
N SER A 332 19.47 23.03 13.80
CA SER A 332 19.66 22.61 15.19
C SER A 332 19.26 21.15 15.43
N PHE A 333 18.22 20.67 14.74
CA PHE A 333 17.82 19.27 14.75
C PHE A 333 18.92 18.38 14.16
N PHE A 334 19.43 18.68 12.96
CA PHE A 334 20.45 17.85 12.31
C PHE A 334 21.78 17.83 13.08
N LYS A 335 22.18 18.94 13.72
CA LYS A 335 23.37 18.99 14.60
C LYS A 335 23.29 18.07 15.81
N ARG A 336 22.09 17.69 16.23
CA ARG A 336 21.86 16.80 17.39
C ARG A 336 21.90 15.33 16.99
N LEU A 337 22.01 15.00 15.70
CA LEU A 337 22.08 13.61 15.24
C LEU A 337 23.44 12.99 15.60
N PRO A 338 23.49 11.68 15.92
CA PRO A 338 24.74 10.95 16.01
C PRO A 338 25.54 11.10 14.72
N LYS A 339 26.88 11.15 14.79
CA LYS A 339 27.76 11.38 13.64
C LYS A 339 27.48 10.40 12.50
N GLU A 340 27.20 9.15 12.85
CA GLU A 340 26.90 8.07 11.92
C GLU A 340 25.58 8.35 11.19
N VAL A 341 24.55 8.81 11.91
CA VAL A 341 23.25 9.17 11.32
C VAL A 341 23.38 10.40 10.44
N LEU A 342 24.08 11.43 10.91
CA LEU A 342 24.29 12.66 10.17
C LEU A 342 25.05 12.42 8.86
N THR A 343 26.01 11.48 8.86
CA THR A 343 26.72 11.05 7.65
C THR A 343 25.76 10.46 6.61
N GLU A 344 24.81 9.64 7.03
CA GLU A 344 23.82 9.00 6.15
C GLU A 344 22.79 10.00 5.61
N VAL A 345 22.37 10.99 6.42
CA VAL A 345 21.26 11.90 6.06
C VAL A 345 21.72 13.25 5.51
N ARG A 346 23.03 13.51 5.41
CA ARG A 346 23.58 14.80 4.96
C ARG A 346 23.07 15.24 3.58
N HIS A 347 22.69 14.29 2.74
CA HIS A 347 22.23 14.55 1.37
C HIS A 347 20.73 14.91 1.26
N LEU A 348 19.97 14.80 2.36
CA LEU A 348 18.52 14.95 2.32
C LEU A 348 18.05 16.42 2.25
N SER A 349 18.89 17.38 2.62
CA SER A 349 18.55 18.82 2.64
C SER A 349 19.78 19.71 2.80
N THR A 350 19.65 21.00 2.51
CA THR A 350 20.72 21.98 2.76
C THR A 350 21.09 22.06 4.25
N GLU A 351 20.11 21.93 5.14
CA GLU A 351 20.30 21.96 6.60
C GLU A 351 21.06 20.74 7.11
N SER A 352 20.78 19.54 6.57
CA SER A 352 21.50 18.32 6.95
C SER A 352 22.92 18.31 6.43
N GLN A 353 23.15 18.82 5.21
CA GLN A 353 24.50 19.02 4.67
C GLN A 353 25.28 20.04 5.50
N THR A 354 24.67 21.18 5.84
CA THR A 354 25.30 22.23 6.66
C THR A 354 25.63 21.73 8.07
N ALA A 355 24.74 20.95 8.70
CA ALA A 355 25.00 20.33 9.99
C ALA A 355 26.17 19.34 9.92
N PHE A 356 26.21 18.51 8.88
CA PHE A 356 27.33 17.59 8.62
C PHE A 356 28.65 18.37 8.50
N ASP A 357 28.67 19.40 7.65
CA ASP A 357 29.86 20.20 7.41
C ASP A 357 30.36 20.86 8.69
N GLN A 358 29.47 21.38 9.54
CA GLN A 358 29.84 21.99 10.81
C GLN A 358 30.32 20.96 11.85
N GLN A 359 29.70 19.78 11.92
CA GLN A 359 30.07 18.74 12.90
C GLN A 359 31.37 18.01 12.55
N PHE A 360 31.76 18.01 11.26
CA PHE A 360 33.02 17.45 10.78
C PHE A 360 34.08 18.52 10.47
N GLY A 361 33.82 19.80 10.80
CA GLY A 361 34.79 20.89 10.68
C GLY A 361 35.12 21.32 9.26
N LEU A 362 34.22 21.06 8.31
CA LEU A 362 34.38 21.40 6.88
C LEU A 362 33.96 22.86 6.58
N VAL A 363 33.27 23.53 7.50
CA VAL A 363 32.91 24.96 7.43
C VAL A 363 33.15 25.62 8.81
N PRO A 364 33.80 26.79 8.90
CA PRO A 364 33.99 27.49 10.17
C PRO A 364 32.65 27.91 10.79
N TYR A 365 32.54 27.80 12.11
CA TYR A 365 31.36 28.28 12.85
C TYR A 365 31.21 29.79 12.66
N SER A 366 30.18 30.22 11.95
CA SER A 366 29.67 31.60 12.06
C SER A 366 29.03 31.73 13.44
N SER A 367 29.67 32.55 14.29
CA SER A 367 29.28 32.83 15.68
C SER A 367 27.99 33.63 15.74
#